data_AF-A0A2I0QIF4-F1
#
_entry.id   AF-A0A2I0QIF4-F1
#
_cell.length_a   1.000
_cell.length_b   1.000
_cell.length_c   1.000
_cell.angle_alpha   90.00
_cell.angle_beta   90.00
_cell.angle_gamma   90.00
#
_symmetry.space_group_name_H-M   'P 1'
#
loop_
_entity.id
_entity.type
_entity.pdbx_description
1 polymer ?
#
loop_
_entity_poly.entity_id
_entity_poly.type
_entity_poly.pdbx_seq_one_letter_code
_entity_poly.pdbx_strand_id
1 'polypeptide(L)' 'MESRKIQFTGKSSYIVSLPKDWVESQGIKKNDSVIIIPHRNGTLMLMP' A
#
# COMPACT_ATOMS: atom_id res chain seq x y z
N MET A 1 15.72 4.91 -3.97
CA MET A 1 14.79 3.75 -3.98
C MET A 1 14.57 3.33 -2.55
N GLU A 2 13.33 3.35 -2.09
CA GLU A 2 12.97 2.89 -0.75
C GLU A 2 12.26 1.53 -0.88
N SER A 3 12.63 0.56 -0.04
CA SER A 3 11.98 -0.74 0.01
C SER A 3 11.36 -0.96 1.39
N ARG A 4 10.24 -1.69 1.39
CA ARG A 4 9.54 -2.09 2.61
C ARG A 4 9.44 -3.61 2.63
N LYS A 5 9.60 -4.19 3.81
CA LYS A 5 9.37 -5.63 3.98
C LYS A 5 7.88 -5.89 3.90
N ILE A 6 7.53 -6.94 3.17
CA ILE A 6 6.19 -7.51 3.22
C ILE A 6 6.04 -8.23 4.56
N GLN A 7 4.93 -7.99 5.24
CA GLN A 7 4.55 -8.63 6.49
C GLN A 7 3.40 -9.62 6.23
N PHE A 8 3.45 -10.79 6.85
CA PHE A 8 2.37 -11.75 6.81
C PHE A 8 1.42 -11.55 7.99
N THR A 9 0.11 -11.54 7.73
CA THR A 9 -0.90 -11.25 8.77
C THR A 9 -1.48 -12.48 9.45
N GLY A 10 -1.04 -13.69 9.08
CA GLY A 10 -1.58 -14.95 9.62
C GLY A 10 -2.83 -15.47 8.89
N LYS A 11 -3.47 -14.66 8.04
CA LYS A 11 -4.61 -15.05 7.18
C LYS A 11 -4.18 -15.17 5.71
N SER A 12 -5.09 -14.96 4.77
CA SER A 12 -4.85 -14.94 3.33
C SER A 12 -4.31 -13.59 2.82
N SER A 13 -3.72 -12.74 3.67
CA SER A 13 -3.25 -11.41 3.27
C SER A 13 -1.87 -11.04 3.80
N TYR A 14 -1.23 -10.19 3.01
CA TYR A 14 0.05 -9.55 3.32
C TYR A 14 -0.16 -8.05 3.53
N ILE A 15 0.71 -7.42 4.31
CA ILE A 15 0.74 -5.98 4.53
C ILE A 15 2.09 -5.42 4.10
N VAL A 16 2.07 -4.22 3.53
CA VAL A 16 3.25 -3.38 3.32
C VAL A 16 2.93 -1.97 3.83
N SER A 17 3.87 -1.35 4.53
CA SER A 17 3.72 0.03 5.00
C SER A 17 3.83 1.01 3.83
N LEU A 18 2.85 1.89 3.69
CA LEU A 18 2.89 2.97 2.70
C LEU A 18 3.93 4.05 3.08
N PRO A 19 4.55 4.74 2.13
CA PRO A 19 5.44 5.86 2.42
C PRO A 19 4.69 6.97 3.17
N LYS A 20 5.25 7.45 4.28
CA LYS A 20 4.62 8.46 5.14
C LYS A 20 4.28 9.73 4.35
N ASP A 21 5.26 10.26 3.63
CA ASP A 21 5.11 11.51 2.87
C ASP A 21 4.01 11.39 1.80
N TRP A 22 3.86 10.20 1.19
CA TRP A 22 2.79 9.96 0.23
C TRP A 22 1.42 10.00 0.92
N VAL A 23 1.25 9.26 2.03
CA VAL A 23 0.00 9.24 2.82
C VAL A 23 -0.41 10.65 3.24
N GLU A 24 0.54 11.44 3.76
CA GLU A 24 0.29 12.82 4.17
C GLU A 24 -0.04 13.73 2.98
N SER A 25 0.68 13.61 1.86
CA SER A 25 0.42 14.39 0.64
C SER A 25 -0.95 14.13 0.02
N GLN A 26 -1.47 12.92 0.17
CA GLN A 26 -2.78 12.53 -0.34
C GLN A 26 -3.91 12.79 0.66
N GLY A 27 -3.59 13.27 1.87
CA GLY A 27 -4.59 13.55 2.93
C GLY A 27 -5.27 12.30 3.49
N ILE A 28 -4.68 11.12 3.29
CA ILE A 28 -5.22 9.83 3.73
C ILE A 28 -5.15 9.74 5.25
N LYS A 29 -6.25 9.33 5.87
CA LYS A 29 -6.40 9.18 7.31
C LYS A 29 -6.49 7.71 7.71
N LYS A 30 -6.37 7.47 9.01
CA LYS A 30 -6.56 6.14 9.59
C LYS A 30 -7.96 5.63 9.21
N ASN A 31 -8.01 4.40 8.73
CA ASN A 31 -9.21 3.67 8.27
C ASN A 31 -9.77 4.12 6.91
N ASP A 32 -9.12 5.04 6.20
CA ASP A 32 -9.46 5.29 4.80
C ASP A 32 -9.11 4.06 3.95
N SER A 33 -9.90 3.83 2.91
CA SER A 33 -9.67 2.75 1.95
C SER A 33 -8.79 3.24 0.81
N VAL A 34 -7.82 2.44 0.41
CA VAL A 34 -6.98 2.69 -0.77
C VAL A 34 -7.31 1.61 -1.80
N ILE A 35 -7.56 2.01 -3.03
CA ILE A 35 -7.81 1.08 -4.13
C ILE A 35 -6.48 0.50 -4.60
N ILE A 36 -6.42 -0.83 -4.74
CA ILE A 36 -5.24 -1.56 -5.21
C ILE A 36 -5.57 -2.20 -6.56
N ILE A 37 -4.83 -1.85 -7.60
CA ILE A 37 -4.99 -2.38 -8.96
C ILE A 37 -3.74 -3.16 -9.36
N PRO A 38 -3.81 -4.50 -9.50
CA PRO A 38 -2.69 -5.29 -10.01
C PRO A 38 -2.58 -5.16 -11.53
N HIS A 39 -1.37 -4.89 -12.01
CA HIS A 39 -1.05 -4.88 -13.44
C HIS A 39 -0.28 -6.13 -13.86
N ARG A 40 -0.44 -6.53 -15.12
CA ARG A 40 0.23 -7.73 -15.69
C ARG A 40 1.76 -7.66 -15.70
N ASN A 41 2.32 -6.46 -15.64
CA ASN A 41 3.77 -6.24 -15.57
C ASN A 41 4.36 -6.44 -14.16
N GLY A 42 3.55 -6.89 -13.19
CA GLY A 42 3.99 -7.15 -11.82
C GLY A 42 3.97 -5.94 -10.90
N THR A 43 3.41 -4.80 -11.33
CA THR A 43 3.23 -3.62 -10.47
C THR A 43 1.87 -3.62 -9.77
N LEU A 44 1.81 -2.96 -8.62
CA LEU A 44 0.56 -2.57 -7.97
C LEU A 44 0.41 -1.05 -8.10
N MET A 45 -0.75 -0.60 -8.57
CA MET A 45 -1.13 0.81 -8.53
C MET A 45 -2.01 1.04 -7.30
N LEU A 46 -1.69 2.08 -6.54
CA LEU A 46 -2.42 2.52 -5.36
C LEU A 46 -3.12 3.84 -5.68
N MET A 47 -4.42 3.91 -5.39
CA MET A 47 -5.20 5.14 -5.56
C MET A 47 -5.85 5.49 -4.21
N PRO A 48 -5.61 6.72 -3.69
CA PRO A 48 -6.25 7.23 -2.47
C PRO A 48 -7.77 7.19 -2.52
#